data_AF-A0A1B8J6P5-F1
#
_entry.id   AF-A0A1B8J6P5-F1
#
_cell.length_a   1.000
_cell.length_b   1.000
_cell.length_c   1.000
_cell.angle_alpha   90.00
_cell.angle_beta   90.00
_cell.angle_gamma   90.00
#
_symmetry.space_group_name_H-M   'P 1'
#
loop_
_entity.id
_entity.type
_entity.pdbx_description
1 polymer ?
#
loop_
_entity_poly.entity_id
_entity_poly.type
_entity_poly.pdbx_seq_one_letter_code
_entity_poly.pdbx_strand_id
1 'polypeptide(L)' 'MFSKFFINRPAFSAVIGIIIVIAGLLCIFNLAIKWHPKLVPNQIVVQTTYSSADARTLSATAASALK' A
#
# COMPACT_ATOMS: atom_id res chain seq x y z
N MET A 1 -6.68 -21.15 34.79
CA MET A 1 -5.84 -22.36 34.67
C MET A 1 -4.67 -22.22 33.68
N PHE A 2 -4.75 -21.35 32.66
CA PHE A 2 -3.70 -21.13 31.64
C PHE A 2 -2.38 -20.55 32.18
N SER A 3 -2.44 -19.53 33.05
CA SER A 3 -1.23 -18.87 33.59
C SER A 3 -0.30 -19.78 34.41
N LYS A 4 -0.82 -20.83 35.05
CA LYS A 4 -0.02 -21.80 35.83
C LYS A 4 0.91 -22.64 34.95
N PHE A 5 0.54 -22.88 33.70
CA PHE A 5 1.37 -23.63 32.75
C PHE A 5 2.63 -22.83 32.35
N PHE A 6 2.47 -21.52 32.09
CA PHE A 6 3.59 -20.64 31.75
C PHE A 6 4.48 -20.32 32.97
N ILE A 7 3.90 -20.24 34.17
CA ILE A 7 4.64 -20.05 35.43
C ILE A 7 5.49 -21.28 35.80
N ASN A 8 4.95 -22.50 35.64
CA ASN A 8 5.69 -23.71 36.02
C ASN A 8 6.79 -24.10 35.02
N ARG A 9 6.80 -23.52 33.81
CA ARG A 9 7.80 -23.77 32.75
C ARG A 9 8.34 -22.43 32.20
N PRO A 10 9.18 -21.72 32.97
CA PRO A 10 9.67 -20.37 32.60
C PRO A 10 10.46 -20.35 31.28
N ALA A 11 11.21 -21.41 30.98
CA ALA A 11 11.93 -21.53 29.71
C ALA A 11 11.00 -21.53 28.48
N PHE A 12 9.84 -22.18 28.56
CA PHE A 12 8.88 -22.23 27.45
C PHE A 12 8.23 -20.85 27.22
N SER A 13 7.88 -20.15 28.30
CA SER A 13 7.33 -18.79 28.22
C SER A 13 8.34 -17.81 27.62
N ALA A 14 9.62 -17.92 27.99
CA ALA A 14 10.68 -17.07 27.45
C ALA A 14 10.87 -17.29 25.94
N VAL A 15 10.87 -18.55 25.48
CA VAL A 15 11.03 -18.88 24.05
C VAL A 15 9.88 -18.30 23.22
N ILE A 16 8.63 -18.44 23.68
CA ILE A 16 7.47 -17.87 22.97
C ILE A 16 7.57 -16.34 22.88
N GLY A 17 7.97 -15.68 23.97
CA GLY A 17 8.20 -14.24 23.97
C GLY A 17 9.25 -13.82 22.94
N ILE A 18 10.37 -14.55 22.87
CA ILE A 18 11.45 -14.31 21.90
C ILE A 18 10.94 -14.48 20.46
N ILE A 19 10.17 -15.53 20.18
CA ILE A 19 9.60 -15.78 18.84
C ILE A 19 8.70 -14.60 18.42
N ILE A 20 7.85 -14.10 19.33
CA ILE A 20 6.95 -12.97 19.05
C ILE A 20 7.74 -11.69 18.76
N VAL A 21 8.79 -11.42 19.54
CA VAL A 21 9.63 -10.24 19.34
C VAL A 21 10.36 -10.30 17.99
N ILE A 22 10.93 -11.45 17.64
CA ILE A 22 11.63 -11.62 16.35
C ILE A 22 10.64 -11.49 15.18
N ALA A 23 9.46 -12.10 15.28
CA ALA A 23 8.42 -11.97 14.26
C ALA A 23 7.95 -10.52 14.10
N GLY A 24 7.75 -9.80 15.21
CA GLY A 24 7.41 -8.38 15.19
C GLY A 24 8.49 -7.53 14.54
N LEU A 25 9.76 -7.79 14.85
CA LEU A 25 10.90 -7.08 14.26
C LEU A 25 10.96 -7.27 12.74
N LEU A 26 10.79 -8.50 12.26
CA LEU A 26 10.75 -8.83 10.82
C LEU A 26 9.59 -8.13 10.10
N CYS A 27 8.44 -8.02 10.77
CA CYS A 27 7.26 -7.32 10.23
C CYS A 27 7.52 -5.83 10.05
N ILE A 28 8.19 -5.18 11.01
CA ILE A 28 8.53 -3.75 10.92
C ILE A 28 9.41 -3.47 9.71
N PHE A 29 10.40 -4.34 9.43
CA PHE A 29 11.26 -4.19 8.26
C PHE A 29 10.52 -4.43 6.92
N ASN A 30 9.50 -5.28 6.92
CA ASN A 30 8.72 -5.56 5.70
C ASN A 30 7.57 -4.57 5.48
N LEU A 31 7.19 -3.78 6.48
CA LEU A 31 6.08 -2.86 6.33
C LEU A 31 6.52 -1.66 5.50
N ALA A 32 6.00 -1.58 4.26
CA ALA A 32 6.21 -0.44 3.39
C ALA A 32 5.63 0.83 4.07
N ILE A 33 6.51 1.73 4.49
CA ILE A 33 6.15 3.01 5.10
C ILE A 33 5.53 3.90 4.00
N LYS A 34 4.20 3.83 3.87
CA LYS A 34 3.43 4.68 2.97
C LYS A 34 2.94 5.89 3.74
N TRP A 35 3.59 7.03 3.51
CA TRP A 35 3.09 8.32 3.96
C TRP A 35 1.90 8.70 3.08
N HIS A 36 0.71 8.68 3.68
CA HIS A 36 -0.61 8.87 3.07
C HIS A 36 -1.09 7.71 2.17
N PRO A 37 -2.24 7.06 2.48
CA PRO A 37 -2.94 6.28 1.48
C PRO A 37 -3.22 7.22 0.30
N LYS A 38 -2.94 6.76 -0.92
CA LYS A 38 -3.09 7.55 -2.15
C LYS A 38 -4.49 8.18 -2.22
N LEU A 39 -4.61 9.43 -1.78
CA LEU A 39 -5.77 10.31 -1.97
C LEU A 39 -5.76 10.93 -3.37
N VAL A 40 -5.13 10.26 -4.34
CA VAL A 40 -5.17 10.67 -5.74
C VAL A 40 -6.36 9.98 -6.39
N PRO A 41 -7.42 10.70 -6.77
CA PRO A 41 -8.26 10.21 -7.86
C PRO A 41 -7.31 9.98 -9.04
N ASN A 42 -7.40 8.77 -9.60
CA ASN A 42 -6.67 8.32 -10.78
C ASN A 42 -6.78 9.32 -11.94
N GLN A 43 -5.88 10.31 -11.99
CA GLN A 43 -5.78 11.22 -13.13
C GLN A 43 -4.97 10.54 -14.24
N ILE A 44 -5.67 10.03 -15.23
CA ILE A 44 -5.07 9.56 -16.48
C ILE A 44 -4.88 10.80 -17.36
N VAL A 45 -3.68 11.37 -17.35
CA VAL A 45 -3.35 12.51 -18.22
C VAL A 45 -2.95 11.97 -19.59
N VAL A 46 -3.87 12.04 -20.56
CA VAL A 46 -3.60 11.69 -21.95
C VAL A 46 -3.21 12.96 -22.71
N GLN A 47 -1.94 13.09 -23.09
CA GLN A 47 -1.46 14.18 -23.95
C GLN A 47 -1.55 13.74 -25.41
N THR A 48 -2.38 14.43 -26.20
CA THR A 48 -2.43 14.23 -27.67
C THR A 48 -1.95 15.51 -28.35
N THR A 49 -0.81 15.45 -29.02
CA THR A 49 -0.28 16.60 -29.76
C THR A 49 -0.71 16.47 -31.23
N TYR A 50 -1.56 17.38 -31.71
CA TYR A 50 -1.95 17.46 -33.12
C TYR A 50 -1.58 18.83 -33.66
N SER A 51 -0.51 18.90 -34.47
CA SER A 51 0.21 20.15 -34.80
C SER A 51 -0.52 21.08 -35.79
N SER A 52 -1.76 20.79 -36.20
CA SER A 52 -2.45 21.56 -37.25
C SER A 52 -3.99 21.55 -37.18
N ALA A 53 -4.60 21.41 -36.00
CA ALA A 53 -6.06 21.43 -35.85
C ALA A 53 -6.53 22.54 -34.89
N ASP A 54 -7.57 23.28 -35.31
CA ASP A 54 -8.31 24.22 -34.46
C ASP A 54 -8.78 23.56 -33.14
N ALA A 55 -8.67 24.31 -32.04
CA ALA A 55 -8.96 23.80 -30.69
C ALA A 55 -10.39 23.22 -30.54
N ARG A 56 -11.31 23.63 -31.40
CA ARG A 56 -12.71 23.16 -31.41
C ARG A 56 -12.86 21.76 -32.00
N THR A 57 -12.05 21.38 -32.99
CA THR A 57 -12.08 20.05 -33.62
C THR A 57 -11.28 19.02 -32.82
N LEU A 58 -10.18 19.45 -32.19
CA LEU A 58 -9.39 18.59 -31.30
C LEU A 58 -10.20 18.15 -30.07
N SER A 59 -10.92 19.08 -29.44
CA SER A 59 -11.77 18.79 -28.29
C SER A 59 -12.94 17.85 -28.64
N ALA A 60 -13.58 18.05 -29.80
CA ALA A 60 -14.68 17.20 -30.25
C ALA A 60 -14.22 15.76 -30.55
N THR A 61 -13.07 15.57 -31.21
CA THR A 61 -12.57 14.24 -31.61
C THR A 61 -11.89 13.48 -30.47
N ALA A 62 -11.01 14.13 -29.70
CA ALA A 62 -10.31 13.46 -28.62
C ALA A 62 -11.25 13.10 -27.45
N ALA A 63 -12.20 13.97 -27.11
CA ALA A 63 -13.18 13.67 -26.05
C ALA A 63 -14.20 12.60 -26.47
N SER A 64 -14.58 12.53 -27.75
CA SER A 64 -15.52 11.50 -28.22
C SER A 64 -14.89 10.11 -28.35
N ALA A 65 -13.57 10.02 -28.52
CA ALA A 65 -12.85 8.74 -28.60
C ALA A 65 -12.47 8.15 -27.22
N LEU A 66 -12.57 8.95 -26.14
CA LEU A 66 -12.18 8.59 -24.77
C LEU A 66 -13.38 8.23 -23.87
N LYS A 67 -14.55 7.96 -24.45
CA LYS A 67 -15.73 7.43 -23.74
C LYS A 67 -15.79 5.92 -23.79
#